data_AF-A0A964AFP9-F1
#
_entry.id   AF-A0A964AFP9-F1
#
_cell.length_a   1.000
_cell.length_b   1.000
_cell.length_c   1.000
_cell.angle_alpha   90.00
_cell.angle_beta   90.00
_cell.angle_gamma   90.00
#
_symmetry.space_group_name_H-M   'P 1'
#
loop_
_entity.id
_entity.type
_entity.pdbx_description
1 polymer ?
#
loop_
_entity_poly.entity_id
_entity_poly.type
_entity_poly.pdbx_seq_one_letter_code
_entity_poly.pdbx_strand_id
1 'polypeptide(L)'
;MGVLDLVARAVSKPAGRVVEAPVRDLVDEALRQANLASPQELQAVRVEVSNLTAELHALRNQLRTLTDALEAVRSEAGAAREAARQAAETAGAAAETAGAASAAAARNADALEEASALAARGVEAAQEAAARAERVLAEAPAPEPEPDAEASDETSDDDARRGRRSLSHLGCGVPGCERAHRSRGFCSRHYQQWRRGSLDGFIGPKGLLSHGDTSYRVDPDLQGQPFEAREEGGALIVLVDGAPVDVEAAG
;
A
#
# COMPACT_ATOMS: atom_id res chain seq x y z
N MET A 1 -62.75 33.79 54.40
CA MET A 1 -63.71 33.80 53.28
C MET A 1 -63.83 35.24 52.81
N GLY A 2 -63.16 35.59 51.71
CA GLY A 2 -63.16 36.96 51.19
C GLY A 2 -64.48 37.33 50.52
N VAL A 3 -64.75 38.63 50.36
CA VAL A 3 -65.98 39.16 49.72
C VAL A 3 -66.17 38.55 48.32
N LEU A 4 -65.09 38.35 47.57
CA LEU A 4 -65.08 37.71 46.25
C LEU A 4 -65.59 36.26 46.28
N ASP A 5 -65.30 35.53 47.35
CA ASP A 5 -65.68 34.13 47.53
C ASP A 5 -67.18 34.00 47.85
N LEU A 6 -67.71 35.01 48.55
CA LEU A 6 -69.13 35.13 48.88
C LEU A 6 -69.96 35.51 47.64
N VAL A 7 -69.42 36.42 46.81
CA VAL A 7 -70.01 36.78 45.50
C VAL A 7 -69.96 35.61 44.53
N ALA A 8 -68.82 34.91 44.42
CA ALA A 8 -68.69 33.71 43.58
C ALA A 8 -69.73 32.64 43.96
N ARG A 9 -69.89 32.35 45.26
CA ARG A 9 -70.93 31.42 45.75
C ARG A 9 -72.36 31.89 45.49
N ALA A 10 -72.62 33.19 45.53
CA ALA A 10 -73.95 33.76 45.27
C ALA A 10 -74.31 33.69 43.77
N VAL A 11 -73.36 33.99 42.89
CA VAL A 11 -73.53 33.91 41.43
C VAL A 11 -73.65 32.45 40.95
N SER A 12 -73.02 31.51 41.64
CA SER A 12 -73.08 30.07 41.34
C SER A 12 -74.47 29.42 41.52
N LYS A 13 -75.40 30.08 42.20
CA LYS A 13 -76.78 29.57 42.41
C LYS A 13 -77.65 29.79 41.15
N PRO A 14 -78.74 29.00 40.95
CA PRO A 14 -79.60 29.15 39.77
C PRO A 14 -80.17 30.57 39.57
N ALA A 15 -80.40 31.31 40.66
CA ALA A 15 -80.82 32.71 40.61
C ALA A 15 -79.71 33.67 40.13
N GLY A 16 -78.43 33.34 40.36
CA GLY A 16 -77.29 34.14 39.91
C GLY A 16 -77.09 34.10 38.39
N ARG A 17 -77.40 32.98 37.76
CA ARG A 17 -77.37 32.83 36.28
C ARG A 17 -78.34 33.76 35.55
N VAL A 18 -79.43 34.17 36.21
CA VAL A 18 -80.41 35.11 35.63
C VAL A 18 -79.84 36.54 35.55
N VAL A 19 -78.93 36.89 36.46
CA VAL A 19 -78.35 38.25 36.57
C VAL A 19 -77.01 38.37 35.85
N GLU A 20 -76.37 37.25 35.57
CA GLU A 20 -75.04 37.17 34.94
C GLU A 20 -74.98 37.82 33.55
N ALA A 21 -75.98 37.57 32.70
CA ALA A 21 -76.01 38.14 31.35
C ALA A 21 -76.19 39.67 31.35
N PRO A 22 -77.19 40.26 32.06
CA PRO A 22 -77.32 41.71 32.14
C PRO A 22 -76.09 42.42 32.75
N VAL A 23 -75.45 41.81 33.75
CA VAL A 23 -74.24 42.40 34.36
C VAL A 23 -73.08 42.40 33.39
N ARG A 24 -72.88 41.32 32.62
CA ARG A 24 -71.84 41.27 31.58
C ARG A 24 -72.08 42.33 30.51
N ASP A 25 -73.33 42.49 30.07
CA ASP A 25 -73.68 43.47 29.03
C ASP A 25 -73.45 44.92 29.51
N LEU A 26 -73.73 45.22 30.79
CA LEU A 26 -73.43 46.52 31.40
C LEU A 26 -71.93 46.78 31.53
N VAL A 27 -71.15 45.75 31.86
CA VAL A 27 -69.68 45.85 31.93
C VAL A 27 -69.10 46.08 30.55
N ASP A 28 -69.54 45.33 29.54
CA ASP A 28 -69.08 45.50 28.16
C ASP A 28 -69.44 46.89 27.61
N GLU A 29 -70.63 47.41 27.92
CA GLU A 29 -71.04 48.77 27.54
C GLU A 29 -70.21 49.84 28.25
N ALA A 30 -69.94 49.70 29.55
CA ALA A 30 -69.08 50.62 30.29
C ALA A 30 -67.63 50.63 29.75
N LEU A 31 -67.11 49.46 29.38
CA LEU A 31 -65.79 49.33 28.75
C LEU A 31 -65.76 50.01 27.38
N ARG A 32 -66.79 49.79 26.55
CA ARG A 32 -66.93 50.47 25.25
C ARG A 32 -66.99 51.98 25.40
N GLN A 33 -67.80 52.50 26.33
CA GLN A 33 -67.91 53.93 26.58
C GLN A 33 -66.60 54.56 27.07
N ALA A 34 -65.79 53.79 27.82
CA ALA A 34 -64.45 54.18 28.24
C ALA A 34 -63.38 53.97 27.14
N ASN A 35 -63.76 53.47 25.96
CA ASN A 35 -62.87 53.08 24.86
C ASN A 35 -61.78 52.08 25.30
N LEU A 36 -62.15 51.15 26.18
CA LEU A 36 -61.30 50.07 26.68
C LEU A 36 -61.66 48.75 26.00
N ALA A 37 -60.64 47.92 25.76
CA ALA A 37 -60.84 46.59 25.19
C ALA A 37 -61.67 45.69 26.12
N SER A 38 -62.61 44.96 25.54
CA SER A 38 -63.39 43.94 26.23
C SER A 38 -62.50 42.77 26.69
N PRO A 39 -62.92 41.99 27.71
CA PRO A 39 -62.18 40.80 28.14
C PRO A 39 -61.96 39.79 27.01
N GLN A 40 -62.90 39.69 26.08
CA GLN A 40 -62.81 38.78 24.92
C GLN A 40 -61.73 39.24 23.93
N GLU A 41 -61.65 40.53 23.64
CA GLU A 41 -60.60 41.10 22.77
C GLU A 41 -59.22 40.91 23.39
N LEU A 42 -59.07 41.16 24.70
CA LEU A 42 -57.80 40.91 25.41
C LEU A 42 -57.40 39.42 25.39
N GLN A 43 -58.38 38.52 25.50
CA GLN A 43 -58.14 37.08 25.39
C GLN A 43 -57.71 36.70 23.97
N ALA A 44 -58.35 37.25 22.93
CA ALA A 44 -58.00 37.01 21.54
C ALA A 44 -56.55 37.45 21.25
N VAL A 45 -56.19 38.68 21.66
CA VAL A 45 -54.82 39.20 21.52
C VAL A 45 -53.82 38.33 22.27
N ARG A 46 -54.16 37.85 23.48
CA ARG A 46 -53.27 36.94 24.23
C ARG A 46 -53.02 35.63 23.48
N VAL A 47 -54.05 35.04 22.89
CA VAL A 47 -53.92 33.82 22.08
C VAL A 47 -53.06 34.08 20.84
N GLU A 48 -53.29 35.20 20.15
CA GLU A 48 -52.49 35.58 18.99
C GLU A 48 -51.01 35.78 19.35
N VAL A 49 -50.71 36.51 20.43
CA VAL A 49 -49.33 36.67 20.93
C VAL A 49 -48.70 35.32 21.28
N SER A 50 -49.45 34.41 21.89
CA SER A 50 -48.98 33.06 22.19
C SER A 50 -48.63 32.28 20.91
N ASN A 51 -49.48 32.37 19.88
CA ASN A 51 -49.25 31.70 18.60
C ASN A 51 -48.03 32.29 17.88
N LEU A 52 -47.93 33.61 17.78
CA LEU A 52 -46.78 34.29 17.18
C LEU A 52 -45.48 33.97 17.91
N THR A 53 -45.52 33.86 19.25
CA THR A 53 -44.35 33.46 20.04
C THR A 53 -43.93 32.02 19.70
N ALA A 54 -44.89 31.10 19.56
CA ALA A 54 -44.61 29.72 19.16
C ALA A 54 -44.02 29.66 17.74
N GLU A 55 -44.57 30.42 16.79
CA GLU A 55 -44.06 30.52 15.42
C GLU A 55 -42.65 31.10 15.36
N LEU A 56 -42.37 32.18 16.11
CA LEU A 56 -41.02 32.75 16.19
C LEU A 56 -40.02 31.76 16.78
N HIS A 57 -40.41 30.98 17.79
CA HIS A 57 -39.57 29.92 18.31
C HIS A 57 -39.33 28.80 17.30
N ALA A 58 -40.35 28.40 16.54
CA ALA A 58 -40.22 27.41 15.48
C ALA A 58 -39.27 27.89 14.38
N LEU A 59 -39.45 29.12 13.88
CA LEU A 59 -38.57 29.73 12.87
C LEU A 59 -37.13 29.85 13.37
N ARG A 60 -36.92 30.28 14.62
CA ARG A 60 -35.58 30.35 15.21
C ARG A 60 -34.92 28.96 15.27
N ASN A 61 -35.68 27.92 15.61
CA ASN A 61 -35.16 26.55 15.61
C ASN A 61 -34.83 26.08 14.19
N GLN A 62 -35.68 26.37 13.21
CA GLN A 62 -35.42 26.06 11.80
C GLN A 62 -34.16 26.77 11.29
N LEU A 63 -33.98 28.06 11.60
CA LEU A 63 -32.78 28.81 11.24
C LEU A 63 -31.52 28.20 11.86
N ARG A 64 -31.57 27.80 13.14
CA ARG A 64 -30.45 27.10 13.79
C ARG A 64 -30.12 25.79 13.06
N THR A 65 -31.12 24.96 12.77
CA THR A 65 -30.92 23.70 12.03
C THR A 65 -30.32 23.95 10.64
N LEU A 66 -30.75 25.00 9.93
CA LEU A 66 -30.16 25.36 8.64
C LEU A 66 -28.73 25.85 8.78
N THR A 67 -28.40 26.63 9.82
CA THR A 67 -27.02 27.04 10.11
C THR A 67 -26.13 25.82 10.37
N ASP A 68 -26.57 24.90 11.22
CA ASP A 68 -25.85 23.66 11.54
C ASP A 68 -25.62 22.82 10.27
N ALA A 69 -26.65 22.70 9.41
CA ALA A 69 -26.54 21.99 8.14
C ALA A 69 -25.56 22.67 7.15
N LEU A 70 -25.57 24.00 7.05
CA LEU A 70 -24.62 24.74 6.21
C LEU A 70 -23.18 24.60 6.72
N GLU A 71 -22.96 24.55 8.03
CA GLU A 71 -21.65 24.31 8.61
C GLU A 71 -21.16 22.88 8.30
N ALA A 72 -22.04 21.88 8.41
CA ALA A 72 -21.73 20.51 8.02
C ALA A 72 -21.32 20.41 6.55
N VAL A 73 -22.11 20.98 5.63
CA VAL A 73 -21.79 20.99 4.18
C VAL A 73 -20.47 21.72 3.89
N ARG A 74 -20.18 22.82 4.60
CA ARG A 74 -18.89 23.52 4.46
C ARG A 74 -17.72 22.66 4.94
N SER A 75 -17.89 21.94 6.05
CA SER A 75 -16.88 21.02 6.57
C SER A 75 -16.61 19.88 5.58
N GLU A 76 -17.67 19.24 5.07
CA GLU A 76 -17.58 18.19 4.04
C GLU A 76 -16.89 18.70 2.76
N ALA A 77 -17.26 19.89 2.28
CA ALA A 77 -16.62 20.51 1.13
C ALA A 77 -15.14 20.83 1.38
N GLY A 78 -14.78 21.22 2.61
CA GLY A 78 -13.40 21.41 3.03
C GLY A 78 -12.60 20.11 2.98
N ALA A 79 -13.13 19.04 3.55
CA ALA A 79 -12.51 17.72 3.52
C ALA A 79 -12.37 17.19 2.08
N ALA A 80 -13.37 17.38 1.23
CA ALA A 80 -13.32 16.97 -0.17
C ALA A 80 -12.24 17.72 -0.97
N ARG A 81 -12.05 19.03 -0.71
CA ARG A 81 -10.99 19.82 -1.34
C ARG A 81 -9.60 19.37 -0.89
N GLU A 82 -9.42 19.08 0.39
CA GLU A 82 -8.15 18.58 0.93
C GLU A 82 -7.82 17.19 0.36
N ALA A 83 -8.80 16.29 0.29
CA ALA A 83 -8.62 14.99 -0.35
C ALA A 83 -8.25 15.13 -1.84
N ALA A 84 -8.89 16.04 -2.57
CA ALA A 84 -8.57 16.31 -3.96
C ALA A 84 -7.14 16.87 -4.13
N ARG A 85 -6.68 17.73 -3.22
CA ARG A 85 -5.31 18.25 -3.20
C ARG A 85 -4.30 17.12 -2.99
N GLN A 86 -4.51 16.26 -1.99
CA GLN A 86 -3.64 15.11 -1.72
C GLN A 86 -3.60 14.13 -2.90
N ALA A 87 -4.74 13.90 -3.56
CA ALA A 87 -4.81 13.10 -4.77
C ALA A 87 -4.01 13.73 -5.93
N ALA A 88 -4.03 15.06 -6.09
CA ALA A 88 -3.23 15.75 -7.09
C ALA A 88 -1.73 15.68 -6.80
N GLU A 89 -1.32 15.84 -5.53
CA GLU A 89 0.08 15.73 -5.10
C GLU A 89 0.62 14.32 -5.34
N THR A 90 -0.13 13.28 -4.98
CA THR A 90 0.24 11.87 -5.22
C THR A 90 0.29 11.54 -6.72
N ALA A 91 -0.65 12.05 -7.51
CA ALA A 91 -0.63 11.90 -8.96
C ALA A 91 0.59 12.59 -9.60
N GLY A 92 0.96 13.77 -9.11
CA GLY A 92 2.17 14.49 -9.52
C GLY A 92 3.44 13.68 -9.26
N ALA A 93 3.59 13.17 -8.03
CA ALA A 93 4.72 12.31 -7.66
C ALA A 93 4.76 11.02 -8.53
N ALA A 94 3.61 10.40 -8.78
CA ALA A 94 3.52 9.23 -9.66
C ALA A 94 3.95 9.56 -11.10
N ALA A 95 3.55 10.70 -11.64
CA ALA A 95 3.97 11.15 -12.97
C ALA A 95 5.49 11.39 -13.06
N GLU A 96 6.09 11.99 -12.02
CA GLU A 96 7.55 12.18 -11.94
C GLU A 96 8.30 10.84 -11.92
N THR A 97 7.84 9.89 -11.10
CA THR A 97 8.45 8.55 -11.05
C THR A 97 8.33 7.81 -12.38
N ALA A 98 7.18 7.90 -13.06
CA ALA A 98 6.98 7.32 -14.38
C ALA A 98 7.89 7.97 -15.43
N GLY A 99 8.06 9.31 -15.38
CA GLY A 99 8.99 10.04 -16.23
C GLY A 99 10.44 9.59 -16.02
N ALA A 100 10.86 9.46 -14.76
CA ALA A 100 12.20 8.97 -14.41
C ALA A 100 12.44 7.53 -14.89
N ALA A 101 11.46 6.65 -14.72
CA ALA A 101 11.52 5.26 -15.19
C ALA A 101 11.61 5.19 -16.72
N SER A 102 10.83 6.00 -17.45
CA SER A 102 10.90 6.09 -18.91
C SER A 102 12.28 6.59 -19.38
N ALA A 103 12.84 7.60 -18.71
CA ALA A 103 14.17 8.10 -19.03
C ALA A 103 15.27 7.06 -18.75
N ALA A 104 15.13 6.26 -17.68
CA ALA A 104 16.03 5.15 -17.40
C ALA A 104 15.93 4.04 -18.45
N ALA A 105 14.71 3.69 -18.88
CA ALA A 105 14.48 2.72 -19.93
C ALA A 105 15.12 3.13 -21.26
N ALA A 106 15.01 4.42 -21.64
CA ALA A 106 15.68 4.95 -22.82
C ALA A 106 17.21 4.82 -22.74
N ARG A 107 17.82 5.21 -21.62
CA ARG A 107 19.27 5.04 -21.39
C ARG A 107 19.72 3.58 -21.47
N ASN A 108 18.91 2.67 -20.92
CA ASN A 108 19.21 1.24 -20.99
C ASN A 108 19.12 0.70 -22.42
N ALA A 109 18.16 1.19 -23.22
CA ALA A 109 18.05 0.83 -24.63
C ALA A 109 19.29 1.29 -25.42
N ASP A 110 19.72 2.55 -25.24
CA ASP A 110 20.92 3.10 -25.88
C ASP A 110 22.18 2.29 -25.49
N ALA A 111 22.32 1.96 -24.19
CA ALA A 111 23.44 1.16 -23.70
C ALA A 111 23.46 -0.27 -24.26
N LEU A 112 22.28 -0.88 -24.45
CA LEU A 112 22.16 -2.21 -25.07
C LEU A 112 22.55 -2.17 -26.56
N GLU A 113 22.16 -1.11 -27.28
CA GLU A 113 22.57 -0.91 -28.66
C GLU A 113 24.10 -0.77 -28.76
N GLU A 114 24.70 0.07 -27.93
CA GLU A 114 26.16 0.25 -27.89
C GLU A 114 26.89 -1.05 -27.51
N ALA A 115 26.41 -1.76 -26.50
CA ALA A 115 26.95 -3.06 -26.09
C ALA A 115 26.85 -4.10 -27.22
N SER A 116 25.73 -4.13 -27.95
CA SER A 116 25.56 -5.02 -29.11
C SER A 116 26.55 -4.69 -30.23
N ALA A 117 26.80 -3.40 -30.49
CA ALA A 117 27.75 -2.94 -31.49
C ALA A 117 29.20 -3.26 -31.11
N LEU A 118 29.56 -3.16 -29.82
CA LEU A 118 30.86 -3.58 -29.31
C LEU A 118 31.04 -5.10 -29.40
N ALA A 119 30.00 -5.87 -29.06
CA ALA A 119 30.03 -7.33 -29.19
C ALA A 119 30.22 -7.76 -30.65
N ALA A 120 29.52 -7.13 -31.60
CA ALA A 120 29.70 -7.40 -33.03
C ALA A 120 31.14 -7.16 -33.50
N ARG A 121 31.74 -6.03 -33.10
CA ARG A 121 33.16 -5.72 -33.40
C ARG A 121 34.11 -6.73 -32.76
N GLY A 122 33.81 -7.18 -31.53
CA GLY A 122 34.59 -8.22 -30.86
C GLY A 122 34.56 -9.55 -31.60
N VAL A 123 33.40 -9.95 -32.13
CA VAL A 123 33.24 -11.15 -32.96
C VAL A 123 34.05 -11.05 -34.24
N GLU A 124 33.96 -9.91 -34.95
CA GLU A 124 34.71 -9.68 -36.19
C GLU A 124 36.23 -9.72 -35.94
N ALA A 125 36.73 -9.03 -34.91
CA ALA A 125 38.14 -9.05 -34.53
C ALA A 125 38.63 -10.47 -34.16
N ALA A 126 37.80 -11.27 -33.48
CA ALA A 126 38.13 -12.66 -33.15
C ALA A 126 38.21 -13.54 -34.42
N GLN A 127 37.31 -13.35 -35.38
CA GLN A 127 37.34 -14.04 -36.67
C GLN A 127 38.59 -13.68 -37.48
N GLU A 128 38.97 -12.40 -37.53
CA GLU A 128 40.20 -11.96 -38.20
C GLU A 128 41.46 -12.53 -37.53
N ALA A 129 41.50 -12.55 -36.20
CA ALA A 129 42.60 -13.13 -35.44
C ALA A 129 42.74 -14.63 -35.68
N ALA A 130 41.63 -15.36 -35.71
CA ALA A 130 41.61 -16.79 -36.05
C ALA A 130 42.13 -17.02 -37.48
N ALA A 131 41.64 -16.27 -38.48
CA ALA A 131 42.12 -16.37 -39.85
C ALA A 131 43.62 -16.02 -39.98
N ARG A 132 44.11 -15.07 -39.18
CA ARG A 132 45.56 -14.76 -39.12
C ARG A 132 46.36 -15.91 -38.52
N ALA A 133 45.87 -16.53 -37.44
CA ALA A 133 46.52 -17.67 -36.81
C ALA A 133 46.59 -18.88 -37.76
N GLU A 134 45.51 -19.16 -38.50
CA GLU A 134 45.50 -20.21 -39.53
C GLU A 134 46.55 -19.96 -40.62
N ARG A 135 46.69 -18.71 -41.10
CA ARG A 135 47.76 -18.34 -42.04
C ARG A 135 49.15 -18.58 -41.47
N VAL A 136 49.40 -18.14 -40.24
CA VAL A 136 50.69 -18.36 -39.56
C VAL A 136 51.01 -19.85 -39.40
N LEU A 137 50.01 -20.67 -39.04
CA LEU A 137 50.17 -22.12 -38.95
C LEU A 137 50.46 -22.75 -40.31
N ALA A 138 49.85 -22.26 -41.39
CA ALA A 138 50.10 -22.74 -42.75
C ALA A 138 51.49 -22.34 -43.29
N GLU A 139 52.01 -21.20 -42.86
CA GLU A 139 53.34 -20.67 -43.24
C GLU A 139 54.47 -21.16 -42.32
N ALA A 140 54.15 -21.82 -41.21
CA ALA A 140 55.13 -22.35 -40.29
C ALA A 140 55.99 -23.42 -41.00
N PRO A 141 57.33 -23.29 -40.99
CA PRO A 141 58.20 -24.31 -41.55
C PRO A 141 57.99 -25.63 -40.80
N ALA A 142 58.00 -26.74 -41.54
CA ALA A 142 57.83 -28.07 -40.97
C ALA A 142 58.81 -28.27 -39.81
N PRO A 143 58.36 -28.84 -38.67
CA PRO A 143 59.25 -29.08 -37.55
C PRO A 143 60.43 -29.93 -38.01
N GLU A 144 61.66 -29.48 -37.74
CA GLU A 144 62.84 -30.31 -37.93
C GLU A 144 62.67 -31.60 -37.11
N PRO A 145 63.10 -32.76 -37.64
CA PRO A 145 62.89 -34.04 -36.99
C PRO A 145 63.55 -34.05 -35.62
N GLU A 146 62.73 -34.17 -34.57
CA GLU A 146 63.18 -34.46 -33.20
C GLU A 146 64.09 -35.71 -33.24
N PRO A 147 65.31 -35.66 -32.66
CA PRO A 147 66.16 -36.84 -32.57
C PRO A 147 65.50 -37.88 -31.66
N ASP A 148 65.49 -39.12 -32.15
CA ASP A 148 64.95 -40.34 -31.56
C ASP A 148 64.91 -40.35 -30.01
N ALA A 149 63.75 -40.00 -29.45
CA ALA A 149 63.42 -40.24 -28.06
C ALA A 149 62.88 -41.68 -27.93
N GLU A 150 63.67 -42.52 -27.29
CA GLU A 150 63.38 -43.92 -27.00
C GLU A 150 62.02 -44.12 -26.34
N ALA A 151 61.37 -45.19 -26.78
CA ALA A 151 60.11 -45.69 -26.26
C ALA A 151 60.24 -46.16 -24.80
N SER A 152 59.39 -45.61 -23.94
CA SER A 152 58.75 -46.32 -22.82
C SER A 152 57.26 -46.00 -22.99
N ASP A 153 56.42 -46.91 -23.49
CA ASP A 153 55.90 -48.11 -22.84
C ASP A 153 55.63 -47.92 -21.34
N GLU A 154 54.53 -47.22 -21.05
CA GLU A 154 53.58 -47.65 -20.01
C GLU A 154 52.18 -47.22 -20.44
N THR A 155 51.42 -48.20 -20.93
CA THR A 155 49.98 -48.10 -21.16
C THR A 155 49.26 -48.16 -19.81
N SER A 156 48.82 -47.01 -19.31
CA SER A 156 47.77 -46.94 -18.29
C SER A 156 46.50 -46.37 -18.92
N ASP A 157 45.62 -47.31 -19.25
CA ASP A 157 44.33 -47.17 -19.91
C ASP A 157 43.26 -46.57 -18.96
N ASP A 158 43.56 -45.43 -18.31
CA ASP A 158 42.69 -44.81 -17.29
C ASP A 158 42.38 -43.31 -17.50
N ASP A 159 42.84 -42.71 -18.61
CA ASP A 159 42.74 -41.25 -18.83
C ASP A 159 41.65 -40.83 -19.85
N ALA A 160 41.13 -41.75 -20.67
CA ALA A 160 40.06 -41.41 -21.63
C ALA A 160 38.68 -41.14 -20.98
N ARG A 161 38.56 -41.25 -19.64
CA ARG A 161 37.42 -40.78 -18.84
C ARG A 161 37.66 -39.47 -18.08
N ARG A 162 38.85 -38.86 -18.16
CA ARG A 162 39.25 -37.68 -17.34
C ARG A 162 39.05 -36.33 -18.03
N GLY A 163 38.14 -36.26 -19.00
CA GLY A 163 37.65 -34.97 -19.53
C GLY A 163 36.50 -34.34 -18.73
N ARG A 164 35.88 -35.09 -17.81
CA ARG A 164 34.88 -34.53 -16.90
C ARG A 164 35.61 -34.10 -15.64
N ARG A 165 36.21 -32.89 -15.65
CA ARG A 165 36.70 -32.25 -14.42
C ARG A 165 35.60 -32.39 -13.39
N SER A 166 35.81 -33.27 -12.42
CA SER A 166 34.88 -33.44 -11.33
C SER A 166 34.78 -32.07 -10.67
N LEU A 167 33.59 -31.48 -10.71
CA LEU A 167 33.26 -30.22 -10.00
C LEU A 167 33.46 -30.33 -8.47
N SER A 168 34.03 -31.44 -7.99
CA SER A 168 34.44 -31.73 -6.61
C SER A 168 35.59 -30.89 -6.11
N HIS A 169 36.30 -30.14 -6.97
CA HIS A 169 37.32 -29.18 -6.52
C HIS A 169 36.78 -27.77 -6.25
N LEU A 170 35.53 -27.47 -6.60
CA LEU A 170 34.88 -26.29 -6.05
C LEU A 170 34.48 -26.62 -4.60
N GLY A 171 34.88 -25.77 -3.65
CA GLY A 171 34.42 -25.90 -2.28
C GLY A 171 32.89 -25.80 -2.20
N CYS A 172 32.32 -26.17 -1.06
CA CYS A 172 30.90 -25.91 -0.83
C CYS A 172 30.66 -24.40 -0.80
N GLY A 173 29.59 -23.92 -1.46
CA GLY A 173 29.19 -22.50 -1.45
C GLY A 173 28.75 -21.98 -0.08
N VAL A 174 28.71 -22.83 0.95
CA VAL A 174 28.39 -22.42 2.32
C VAL A 174 29.67 -21.90 2.97
N PRO A 175 29.68 -20.66 3.50
CA PRO A 175 30.86 -20.09 4.13
C PRO A 175 31.35 -20.99 5.27
N GLY A 176 32.66 -21.27 5.29
CA GLY A 176 33.29 -22.14 6.30
C GLY A 176 33.18 -23.65 6.03
N CYS A 177 32.73 -24.07 4.84
CA CYS A 177 32.66 -25.49 4.49
C CYS A 177 33.65 -25.86 3.36
N GLU A 178 34.73 -26.54 3.73
CA GLU A 178 35.79 -26.97 2.79
C GLU A 178 35.50 -28.32 2.11
N ARG A 179 34.31 -28.89 2.34
CA ARG A 179 33.95 -30.18 1.73
C ARG A 179 33.75 -30.03 0.22
N ALA A 180 34.16 -31.04 -0.53
CA ALA A 180 33.97 -31.12 -1.97
C ALA A 180 32.49 -30.90 -2.37
N HIS A 181 32.28 -29.98 -3.32
CA HIS A 181 30.99 -29.77 -3.98
C HIS A 181 30.54 -31.04 -4.70
N ARG A 182 29.26 -31.39 -4.56
CA ARG A 182 28.64 -32.53 -5.25
C ARG A 182 27.66 -32.09 -6.33
N SER A 183 26.73 -31.20 -5.98
CA SER A 183 25.66 -30.75 -6.88
C SER A 183 25.07 -29.43 -6.40
N ARG A 184 24.69 -28.55 -7.34
CA ARG A 184 24.07 -27.23 -7.09
C ARG A 184 24.88 -26.31 -6.16
N GLY A 185 26.20 -26.40 -6.21
CA GLY A 185 27.11 -25.59 -5.37
C GLY A 185 27.30 -26.11 -3.94
N PHE A 186 26.59 -27.17 -3.53
CA PHE A 186 26.66 -27.70 -2.16
C PHE A 186 27.41 -29.03 -2.03
N CYS A 187 28.03 -29.27 -0.88
CA CYS A 187 28.52 -30.60 -0.50
C CYS A 187 27.35 -31.55 -0.20
N SER A 188 27.61 -32.85 -0.08
CA SER A 188 26.55 -33.87 0.14
C SER A 188 25.65 -33.57 1.35
N ARG A 189 26.21 -33.01 2.43
CA ARG A 189 25.49 -32.65 3.65
C ARG A 189 24.61 -31.42 3.45
N HIS A 190 25.16 -30.32 2.93
CA HIS A 190 24.42 -29.08 2.70
C HIS A 190 23.37 -29.25 1.60
N TYR A 191 23.63 -30.06 0.58
CA TYR A 191 22.63 -30.42 -0.42
C TYR A 191 21.41 -31.12 0.19
N GLN A 192 21.61 -32.00 1.19
CA GLN A 192 20.48 -32.65 1.87
C GLN A 192 19.70 -31.69 2.76
N GLN A 193 20.36 -30.79 3.48
CA GLN A 193 19.70 -29.76 4.29
C GLN A 193 18.92 -28.80 3.41
N TRP A 194 19.53 -28.36 2.31
CA TRP A 194 18.90 -27.53 1.30
C TRP A 194 17.67 -28.21 0.71
N ARG A 195 17.77 -29.47 0.29
CA ARG A 195 16.63 -30.24 -0.24
C ARG A 195 15.48 -30.37 0.77
N ARG A 196 15.76 -30.31 2.07
CA ARG A 196 14.78 -30.34 3.16
C ARG A 196 14.25 -28.95 3.54
N GLY A 197 14.80 -27.87 2.96
CA GLY A 197 14.45 -26.49 3.30
C GLY A 197 15.02 -26.04 4.65
N SER A 198 16.06 -26.71 5.17
CA SER A 198 16.64 -26.43 6.50
C SER A 198 18.04 -25.81 6.42
N LEU A 199 18.44 -25.31 5.25
CA LEU A 199 19.75 -24.67 5.06
C LEU A 199 19.56 -23.17 5.15
N ASP A 200 20.03 -22.58 6.23
CA ASP A 200 19.97 -21.15 6.48
C ASP A 200 20.88 -20.37 5.52
N GLY A 201 20.47 -19.17 5.12
CA GLY A 201 21.18 -18.28 4.18
C GLY A 201 21.13 -18.69 2.70
N PHE A 202 20.39 -19.74 2.33
CA PHE A 202 20.19 -20.15 0.94
C PHE A 202 18.72 -20.42 0.60
N ILE A 203 18.32 -20.08 -0.62
CA ILE A 203 16.96 -20.31 -1.09
C ILE A 203 16.79 -21.79 -1.43
N GLY A 204 15.94 -22.49 -0.69
CA GLY A 204 15.61 -23.89 -0.84
C GLY A 204 14.71 -24.21 -2.05
N PRO A 205 14.23 -25.47 -2.13
CA PRO A 205 13.36 -25.91 -3.21
C PRO A 205 12.04 -25.18 -3.28
N LYS A 206 11.62 -24.85 -4.51
CA LYS A 206 10.40 -24.08 -4.81
C LYS A 206 10.42 -22.67 -4.19
N GLY A 207 11.61 -22.07 -4.07
CA GLY A 207 11.76 -20.73 -3.52
C GLY A 207 11.58 -20.64 -2.00
N LEU A 208 11.66 -21.75 -1.26
CA LEU A 208 11.48 -21.74 0.19
C LEU A 208 12.78 -21.30 0.89
N LEU A 209 12.75 -20.21 1.66
CA LEU A 209 13.85 -19.81 2.53
C LEU A 209 13.41 -19.76 3.98
N SER A 210 14.34 -19.98 4.90
CA SER A 210 14.09 -19.92 6.35
C SER A 210 14.97 -18.85 6.96
N HIS A 211 14.39 -18.01 7.80
CA HIS A 211 15.11 -17.00 8.58
C HIS A 211 14.61 -17.03 10.02
N GLY A 212 15.50 -17.39 10.96
CA GLY A 212 15.10 -17.70 12.34
C GLY A 212 14.14 -18.89 12.40
N ASP A 213 12.99 -18.71 13.03
CA ASP A 213 11.94 -19.73 13.17
C ASP A 213 10.84 -19.61 12.09
N THR A 214 10.93 -18.63 11.19
CA THR A 214 9.90 -18.35 10.18
C THR A 214 10.38 -18.77 8.79
N SER A 215 9.46 -19.32 8.01
CA SER A 215 9.70 -19.69 6.61
C SER A 215 9.03 -18.70 5.66
N TYR A 216 9.68 -18.43 4.53
CA TYR A 216 9.23 -17.49 3.51
C TYR A 216 9.34 -18.14 2.12
N ARG A 217 8.56 -17.62 1.16
CA ARG A 217 8.64 -17.98 -0.26
C ARG A 217 9.08 -16.79 -1.09
N VAL A 218 9.98 -17.07 -2.02
CA VAL A 218 10.40 -16.19 -3.11
C VAL A 218 10.18 -16.88 -4.44
N ASP A 219 10.53 -16.21 -5.54
CA ASP A 219 10.49 -16.77 -6.88
C ASP A 219 11.27 -18.12 -6.95
N PRO A 220 10.65 -19.21 -7.45
CA PRO A 220 11.31 -20.50 -7.63
C PRO A 220 12.60 -20.48 -8.45
N ASP A 221 12.79 -19.49 -9.33
CA ASP A 221 13.97 -19.37 -10.18
C ASP A 221 15.23 -18.95 -9.40
N LEU A 222 15.05 -18.42 -8.19
CA LEU A 222 16.15 -18.06 -7.28
C LEU A 222 16.64 -19.24 -6.44
N GLN A 223 16.13 -20.44 -6.70
CA GLN A 223 16.52 -21.67 -6.00
C GLN A 223 18.05 -21.88 -6.01
N GLY A 224 18.62 -21.97 -4.80
CA GLY A 224 20.04 -22.28 -4.58
C GLY A 224 20.95 -21.07 -4.46
N GLN A 225 20.42 -19.86 -4.67
CA GLN A 225 21.17 -18.63 -4.48
C GLN A 225 21.29 -18.28 -2.99
N PRO A 226 22.41 -17.68 -2.57
CA PRO A 226 22.53 -17.10 -1.24
C PRO A 226 21.61 -15.88 -1.13
N PHE A 227 21.11 -15.60 0.08
CA PHE A 227 20.36 -14.39 0.34
C PHE A 227 20.83 -13.69 1.62
N GLU A 228 20.73 -12.37 1.65
CA GLU A 228 20.86 -11.59 2.87
C GLU A 228 19.47 -11.16 3.33
N ALA A 229 19.16 -11.32 4.61
CA ALA A 229 17.91 -10.83 5.18
C ALA A 229 18.18 -9.67 6.14
N ARG A 230 17.38 -8.61 6.03
CA ARG A 230 17.40 -7.45 6.93
C ARG A 230 15.98 -7.18 7.42
N GLU A 231 15.84 -6.93 8.71
CA GLU A 231 14.58 -6.50 9.30
C GLU A 231 14.53 -4.98 9.30
N GLU A 232 13.56 -4.40 8.58
CA GLU A 232 13.33 -2.96 8.55
C GLU A 232 11.87 -2.67 8.88
N GLY A 233 11.61 -1.97 9.98
CA GLY A 233 10.25 -1.59 10.39
C GLY A 233 9.31 -2.76 10.72
N GLY A 234 9.82 -3.96 11.00
CA GLY A 234 9.03 -5.16 11.26
C GLY A 234 8.66 -5.99 10.03
N ALA A 235 9.14 -5.59 8.84
CA ALA A 235 9.08 -6.39 7.62
C ALA A 235 10.46 -7.00 7.32
N LEU A 236 10.45 -8.25 6.83
CA LEU A 236 11.67 -8.91 6.36
C LEU A 236 11.97 -8.48 4.92
N ILE A 237 13.13 -7.86 4.70
CA ILE A 237 13.65 -7.56 3.37
C ILE A 237 14.70 -8.59 3.02
N VAL A 238 14.46 -9.35 1.95
CA VAL A 238 15.42 -10.33 1.43
C VAL A 238 16.11 -9.75 0.21
N LEU A 239 17.45 -9.77 0.23
CA LEU A 239 18.32 -9.34 -0.85
C LEU A 239 18.99 -10.56 -1.47
N VAL A 240 18.90 -10.70 -2.79
CA VAL A 240 19.59 -11.74 -3.56
C VAL A 240 20.52 -11.03 -4.54
N ASP A 241 21.82 -11.32 -4.47
CA ASP A 241 22.87 -10.60 -5.21
C ASP A 241 22.79 -9.05 -5.05
N GLY A 242 22.32 -8.58 -3.89
CA GLY A 242 22.16 -7.16 -3.58
C GLY A 242 20.87 -6.51 -4.10
N ALA A 243 20.01 -7.26 -4.79
CA ALA A 243 18.70 -6.78 -5.24
C ALA A 243 17.59 -7.24 -4.27
N PRO A 244 16.65 -6.35 -3.87
CA PRO A 244 15.51 -6.73 -3.05
C PRO A 244 14.55 -7.63 -3.83
N VAL A 245 14.08 -8.68 -3.18
CA VAL A 245 13.14 -9.66 -3.73
C VAL A 245 11.88 -9.69 -2.88
N ASP A 246 10.73 -9.80 -3.55
CA ASP A 246 9.45 -9.95 -2.89
C ASP A 246 9.38 -11.28 -2.13
N VAL A 247 8.98 -11.20 -0.86
CA VAL A 247 8.85 -12.36 0.04
C VAL A 247 7.42 -12.51 0.53
N GLU A 248 6.91 -13.73 0.46
CA GLU A 248 5.63 -14.11 1.05
C GLU A 248 5.86 -15.01 2.27
N ALA A 249 5.11 -14.82 3.34
CA ALA A 249 5.19 -15.70 4.51
C ALA A 249 4.70 -17.10 4.14
N ALA A 250 5.57 -18.11 4.30
CA ALA A 250 5.21 -19.51 4.12
C ALA A 250 4.72 -20.04 5.47
N GLY A 251 3.41 -19.91 5.71
CA GLY A 251 2.74 -20.44 6.90
C GLY A 251 2.84 -21.96 7.04
#